data_AF-K2NH53-F1
#
_entry.id   AF-K2NH53-F1
#
_cell.length_a   1.000
_cell.length_b   1.000
_cell.length_c   1.000
_cell.angle_alpha   90.00
_cell.angle_beta   90.00
_cell.angle_gamma   90.00
#
_symmetry.space_group_name_H-M   'P 1'
#
loop_
_entity.id
_entity.type
_entity.pdbx_description
1 polymer ?
#
loop_
_entity_poly.entity_id
_entity_poly.type
_entity_poly.pdbx_seq_one_letter_code
_entity_poly.pdbx_strand_id
1 'polypeptide(L)'
;MKSIRTPLRSRRSSHRKNIVRFILFFAALFVYFETSRNDRSGSALPHDRETDVISIDVVGNTFFPKIAVYEEDSAYWGFTGGIDSLLEEVVSQKHWGPAMMQSHEGSLDEWKVTNISCPRLKSLGAKPNDMKDRYMRHRAVKDITGCDMLSVPFNPRRDQRCINFMTNTSNWRELVPIAQTKDQRTIKFTIVFNPIYVADRVFIEEPLETIIKVPQRPFPLEAVGEVATFHADRLLLTYRVPPTGWVCLPISMIEESVAKYKHVVETNEEFFRISGVNSYEEWVKKELFDYVHEKRFLERSVNGDECIGVSIQLKIADVGHFLSSAMRIPYEPHNDSWHAFFDIKDIPGERVIDFIRKRNFPGVLHLATLSMFDYFVGNMDRSPNKNNFVVGGTHVGPKENDMFMLHPNHPTFVYLDHGMTFYYRRPRRNPLTNSYEAFKRNKPGTFCLFHGPLLRQIRGLVQFTGGPMNETVFAWKMQRRLPSYVYSTIGPEGLLWSSRRGKEILAMADRCLENKRIRPYVLFP
;
A
#
# COMPACT_ATOMS: atom_id res chain seq x y z
N MET A 1 -74.09 -9.01 -40.32
CA MET A 1 -72.76 -9.46 -39.83
C MET A 1 -72.01 -8.25 -39.30
N LYS A 2 -72.23 -7.92 -38.02
CA LYS A 2 -71.30 -7.99 -36.88
C LYS A 2 -70.27 -6.84 -36.81
N SER A 3 -70.79 -5.74 -36.25
CA SER A 3 -70.10 -4.75 -35.41
C SER A 3 -69.53 -5.40 -34.15
N ILE A 4 -68.33 -5.02 -33.73
CA ILE A 4 -67.85 -5.19 -32.35
C ILE A 4 -67.14 -3.90 -31.90
N ARG A 5 -67.83 -3.12 -31.07
CA ARG A 5 -67.26 -2.13 -30.14
C ARG A 5 -66.62 -2.87 -28.95
N THR A 6 -65.50 -2.36 -28.43
CA THR A 6 -65.03 -2.64 -27.06
C THR A 6 -64.37 -1.39 -26.45
N PRO A 7 -64.35 -1.25 -25.11
CA PRO A 7 -64.74 -0.01 -24.44
C PRO A 7 -63.59 0.76 -23.77
N LEU A 8 -63.75 2.08 -23.67
CA LEU A 8 -63.01 2.93 -22.74
C LEU A 8 -63.45 2.66 -21.29
N ARG A 9 -62.57 2.12 -20.44
CA ARG A 9 -62.67 2.29 -18.98
C ARG A 9 -61.35 2.10 -18.24
N SER A 10 -61.15 3.00 -17.27
CA SER A 10 -60.29 2.85 -16.07
C SER A 10 -58.77 3.08 -16.19
N ARG A 11 -58.34 4.32 -16.50
CA ARG A 11 -56.94 4.78 -16.28
C ARG A 11 -56.71 5.58 -14.98
N ARG A 12 -57.75 5.81 -14.15
CA ARG A 12 -57.65 6.67 -12.94
C ARG A 12 -57.33 5.94 -11.62
N SER A 13 -57.43 4.62 -11.54
CA SER A 13 -57.19 3.86 -10.28
C SER A 13 -55.72 3.51 -10.03
N SER A 14 -54.93 3.31 -11.09
CA SER A 14 -53.50 2.92 -10.99
C SER A 14 -52.61 4.07 -10.49
N HIS A 15 -52.91 5.31 -10.88
CA HIS A 15 -52.06 6.47 -10.55
C HIS A 15 -52.07 6.82 -9.05
N ARG A 16 -53.20 6.67 -8.36
CA ARG A 16 -53.30 6.93 -6.91
C ARG A 16 -52.53 5.90 -6.07
N LYS A 17 -52.51 4.62 -6.49
CA LYS A 17 -51.75 3.57 -5.77
C LYS A 17 -50.24 3.76 -5.91
N ASN A 18 -49.76 4.28 -7.04
CA ASN A 18 -48.35 4.58 -7.23
C ASN A 18 -47.89 5.82 -6.46
N ILE A 19 -48.73 6.85 -6.33
CA ILE A 19 -48.40 8.05 -5.54
C ILE A 19 -48.30 7.73 -4.04
N VAL A 20 -49.21 6.91 -3.49
CA VAL A 20 -49.16 6.50 -2.08
C VAL A 20 -47.91 5.66 -1.77
N ARG A 21 -47.52 4.75 -2.68
CA ARG A 21 -46.27 3.98 -2.55
C ARG A 21 -45.03 4.88 -2.62
N PHE A 22 -45.05 5.91 -3.47
CA PHE A 22 -43.96 6.88 -3.56
C PHE A 22 -43.81 7.67 -2.26
N ILE A 23 -44.92 8.18 -1.69
CA ILE A 23 -44.89 8.94 -0.44
C ILE A 23 -44.41 8.08 0.74
N LEU A 24 -44.85 6.81 0.84
CA LEU A 24 -44.39 5.89 1.88
C LEU A 24 -42.90 5.55 1.75
N PHE A 25 -42.39 5.44 0.52
CA PHE A 25 -40.96 5.22 0.26
C PHE A 25 -40.12 6.42 0.72
N PHE A 26 -40.55 7.66 0.43
CA PHE A 26 -39.84 8.86 0.88
C PHE A 26 -39.95 9.10 2.39
N ALA A 27 -41.08 8.76 3.02
CA ALA A 27 -41.20 8.82 4.47
C ALA A 27 -40.29 7.80 5.17
N ALA A 28 -40.16 6.59 4.63
CA ALA A 28 -39.23 5.58 5.14
C ALA A 28 -37.76 6.01 4.96
N LEU A 29 -37.42 6.65 3.83
CA LEU A 29 -36.11 7.23 3.59
C LEU A 29 -35.79 8.38 4.56
N PHE A 30 -36.77 9.25 4.85
CA PHE A 30 -36.59 10.35 5.79
C PHE A 30 -36.41 9.84 7.23
N VAL A 31 -37.19 8.84 7.66
CA VAL A 31 -37.03 8.20 8.98
C VAL A 31 -35.70 7.46 9.08
N TYR A 32 -35.25 6.79 8.01
CA TYR A 32 -33.93 6.18 7.94
C TYR A 32 -32.79 7.22 8.04
N PHE A 33 -32.94 8.37 7.37
CA PHE A 33 -31.95 9.45 7.42
C PHE A 33 -31.90 10.12 8.80
N GLU A 34 -33.03 10.37 9.45
CA GLU A 34 -33.07 10.97 10.79
C GLU A 34 -32.61 10.01 11.89
N THR A 35 -32.92 8.71 11.79
CA THR A 35 -32.41 7.70 12.74
C THR A 35 -30.90 7.45 12.58
N SER A 36 -30.35 7.58 11.38
CA SER A 36 -28.90 7.57 11.11
C SER A 36 -28.15 8.79 11.68
N ARG A 37 -28.85 9.90 11.93
CA ARG A 37 -28.25 11.17 12.36
C ARG A 37 -27.98 11.24 13.86
N ASN A 38 -28.68 10.44 14.68
CA ASN A 38 -28.63 10.53 16.15
C ASN A 38 -27.60 9.62 16.84
N ASP A 39 -26.95 8.69 16.15
CA ASP A 39 -25.85 7.90 16.72
C ASP A 39 -24.49 8.58 16.43
N ARG A 40 -24.18 9.65 17.16
CA ARG A 40 -22.83 10.26 17.16
C ARG A 40 -22.21 10.24 18.56
N SER A 41 -21.40 9.23 18.80
CA SER A 41 -20.21 9.32 19.66
C SER A 41 -19.01 8.73 18.90
N GLY A 42 -17.87 9.42 19.00
CA GLY A 42 -16.75 9.41 18.05
C GLY A 42 -16.17 8.05 17.61
N SER A 43 -16.25 7.78 16.31
CA SER A 43 -15.19 7.14 15.52
C SER A 43 -15.23 7.70 14.09
N ALA A 44 -14.07 8.02 13.51
CA ALA A 44 -13.94 8.64 12.18
C ALA A 44 -14.03 7.62 11.02
N LEU A 45 -14.23 6.35 11.33
CA LEU A 45 -14.25 5.29 10.33
C LEU A 45 -15.67 5.13 9.77
N PRO A 46 -15.83 4.90 8.47
CA PRO A 46 -17.08 4.39 7.96
C PRO A 46 -17.35 3.03 8.62
N HIS A 47 -18.21 3.03 9.65
CA HIS A 47 -18.99 1.87 10.02
C HIS A 47 -19.93 1.56 8.84
N ASP A 48 -19.40 0.99 7.77
CA ASP A 48 -20.22 0.17 6.90
C ASP A 48 -20.65 -1.01 7.78
N ARG A 49 -21.81 -0.87 8.42
CA ARG A 49 -22.58 -1.98 9.00
C ARG A 49 -23.07 -2.86 7.84
N GLU A 50 -22.17 -3.45 7.06
CA GLU A 50 -22.44 -4.73 6.44
C GLU A 50 -22.51 -5.73 7.60
N THR A 51 -23.66 -6.39 7.69
CA THR A 51 -24.16 -7.29 8.74
C THR A 51 -23.34 -8.59 8.94
N ASP A 52 -22.03 -8.54 8.76
CA ASP A 52 -21.08 -9.60 9.07
C ASP A 52 -20.21 -9.26 10.30
N VAL A 53 -20.78 -8.56 11.30
CA VAL A 53 -20.30 -8.69 12.68
C VAL A 53 -20.72 -10.07 13.17
N ILE A 54 -20.14 -11.11 12.56
CA ILE A 54 -20.05 -12.42 13.18
C ILE A 54 -19.39 -12.13 14.52
N SER A 55 -20.10 -12.52 15.58
CA SER A 55 -19.70 -12.49 16.98
C SER A 55 -18.19 -12.47 17.14
N ILE A 56 -17.71 -11.53 17.95
CA ILE A 56 -16.33 -11.46 18.42
C ILE A 56 -15.98 -12.83 19.00
N ASP A 57 -15.38 -13.69 18.20
CA ASP A 57 -14.73 -14.89 18.69
C ASP A 57 -13.56 -14.37 19.51
N VAL A 58 -13.79 -14.29 20.82
CA VAL A 58 -12.75 -14.33 21.82
C VAL A 58 -12.06 -15.67 21.59
N VAL A 59 -11.09 -15.69 20.67
CA VAL A 59 -10.13 -16.78 20.56
C VAL A 59 -9.46 -16.81 21.92
N GLY A 60 -9.93 -17.75 22.74
CA GLY A 60 -9.53 -17.92 24.12
C GLY A 60 -8.01 -17.97 24.23
N ASN A 61 -7.50 -17.42 25.32
CA ASN A 61 -6.21 -17.84 25.84
C ASN A 61 -6.21 -19.36 25.94
N THR A 62 -5.52 -20.08 25.06
CA THR A 62 -4.86 -21.37 25.32
C THR A 62 -4.31 -21.97 24.03
N PHE A 63 -3.04 -22.36 24.08
CA PHE A 63 -2.18 -22.95 23.04
C PHE A 63 -1.60 -21.97 22.01
N PHE A 64 -0.31 -21.69 22.19
CA PHE A 64 0.51 -21.11 21.13
C PHE A 64 0.55 -22.08 19.94
N PRO A 65 0.40 -21.56 18.70
CA PRO A 65 0.60 -22.29 17.46
C PRO A 65 1.92 -23.09 17.47
N LYS A 66 1.90 -24.33 16.93
CA LYS A 66 3.09 -25.21 16.87
C LYS A 66 4.20 -24.63 15.97
N ILE A 67 3.88 -23.59 15.20
CA ILE A 67 4.76 -22.90 14.25
C ILE A 67 6.15 -22.53 14.77
N ALA A 68 6.31 -22.23 16.06
CA ALA A 68 7.62 -21.92 16.62
C ALA A 68 8.62 -23.06 16.45
N VAL A 69 8.15 -24.30 16.58
CA VAL A 69 8.97 -25.50 16.37
C VAL A 69 9.34 -25.66 14.90
N TYR A 70 8.46 -25.25 13.98
CA TYR A 70 8.67 -25.41 12.54
C TYR A 70 9.57 -24.34 11.93
N GLU A 71 9.60 -23.12 12.46
CA GLU A 71 10.48 -22.05 11.95
C GLU A 71 11.95 -22.21 12.33
N GLU A 72 12.26 -22.95 13.40
CA GLU A 72 13.63 -23.15 13.90
C GLU A 72 14.31 -24.38 13.29
N ASP A 73 13.52 -25.31 12.74
CA ASP A 73 14.03 -26.50 12.09
C ASP A 73 14.23 -26.23 10.59
N SER A 74 15.51 -26.19 10.16
CA SER A 74 15.92 -25.96 8.77
C SER A 74 15.29 -26.94 7.78
N ALA A 75 14.83 -28.12 8.23
CA ALA A 75 14.17 -29.12 7.39
C ALA A 75 12.78 -28.70 6.88
N TYR A 76 12.19 -27.64 7.43
CA TYR A 76 10.90 -27.09 7.00
C TYR A 76 11.01 -25.92 6.02
N TRP A 77 12.24 -25.52 5.66
CA TRP A 77 12.49 -24.47 4.70
C TRP A 77 12.59 -25.06 3.30
N GLY A 78 11.74 -24.59 2.39
CA GLY A 78 11.65 -25.14 1.03
C GLY A 78 12.92 -25.02 0.21
N PHE A 79 13.82 -24.12 0.62
CA PHE A 79 15.15 -23.95 0.08
C PHE A 79 16.01 -23.13 1.07
N THR A 80 17.32 -23.19 0.90
CA THR A 80 18.30 -22.40 1.65
C THR A 80 18.73 -21.17 0.83
N GLY A 81 18.84 -20.00 1.46
CA GLY A 81 19.19 -18.72 0.79
C GLY A 81 17.97 -17.83 0.58
N GLY A 82 18.13 -16.51 0.41
CA GLY A 82 17.00 -15.58 0.28
C GLY A 82 16.36 -15.58 -1.11
N ILE A 83 15.21 -14.91 -1.26
CA ILE A 83 14.57 -14.69 -2.58
C ILE A 83 15.57 -14.07 -3.59
N ASP A 84 16.46 -13.22 -3.11
CA ASP A 84 17.47 -12.53 -3.92
C ASP A 84 18.46 -13.51 -4.58
N SER A 85 18.87 -14.58 -3.89
CA SER A 85 19.73 -15.62 -4.49
C SER A 85 19.03 -16.35 -5.63
N LEU A 86 17.72 -16.60 -5.52
CA LEU A 86 16.94 -17.20 -6.61
C LEU A 86 16.83 -16.25 -7.82
N LEU A 87 16.69 -14.94 -7.57
CA LEU A 87 16.64 -13.94 -8.62
C LEU A 87 17.94 -13.93 -9.44
N GLU A 88 19.09 -14.09 -8.79
CA GLU A 88 20.38 -14.14 -9.45
C GLU A 88 20.49 -15.30 -10.45
N GLU A 89 19.86 -16.44 -10.15
CA GLU A 89 19.87 -17.63 -10.99
C GLU A 89 18.89 -17.54 -12.17
N VAL A 90 17.68 -16.99 -11.97
CA VAL A 90 16.59 -17.11 -12.96
C VAL A 90 16.29 -15.83 -13.74
N VAL A 91 16.71 -14.66 -13.26
CA VAL A 91 16.46 -13.38 -13.93
C VAL A 91 17.68 -12.96 -14.75
N SER A 92 17.51 -12.90 -16.07
CA SER A 92 18.56 -12.44 -16.98
C SER A 92 19.13 -11.06 -16.59
N GLN A 93 20.47 -10.95 -16.63
CA GLN A 93 21.23 -9.71 -16.35
C GLN A 93 20.81 -8.51 -17.20
N LYS A 94 20.12 -8.70 -18.33
CA LYS A 94 19.57 -7.58 -19.11
C LYS A 94 18.52 -6.75 -18.36
N HIS A 95 17.97 -7.28 -17.27
CA HIS A 95 17.00 -6.61 -16.41
C HIS A 95 17.64 -5.98 -15.17
N TRP A 96 18.95 -6.15 -14.96
CA TRP A 96 19.63 -5.69 -13.76
C TRP A 96 20.13 -4.26 -13.94
N GLY A 97 20.18 -3.51 -12.85
CA GLY A 97 20.85 -2.21 -12.80
C GLY A 97 22.37 -2.36 -12.64
N PRO A 98 23.08 -1.23 -12.48
CA PRO A 98 24.49 -1.23 -12.09
C PRO A 98 24.72 -1.98 -10.79
N ALA A 99 25.89 -2.60 -10.65
CA ALA A 99 26.22 -3.33 -9.43
C ALA A 99 26.67 -2.34 -8.34
N MET A 100 26.04 -2.42 -7.18
CA MET A 100 26.40 -1.62 -6.00
C MET A 100 26.40 -2.49 -4.75
N MET A 101 27.46 -2.37 -3.96
CA MET A 101 27.56 -3.05 -2.67
C MET A 101 26.78 -2.29 -1.61
N GLN A 102 26.31 -3.01 -0.59
CA GLN A 102 25.82 -2.37 0.62
C GLN A 102 26.99 -1.85 1.46
N SER A 103 26.76 -0.70 2.08
CA SER A 103 27.57 -0.14 3.16
C SER A 103 27.42 -0.97 4.44
N HIS A 104 28.30 -0.73 5.42
CA HIS A 104 28.22 -1.34 6.74
C HIS A 104 26.91 -1.01 7.50
N GLU A 105 26.20 0.05 7.07
CA GLU A 105 24.92 0.45 7.64
C GLU A 105 23.72 -0.22 6.96
N GLY A 106 23.93 -0.99 5.89
CA GLY A 106 22.88 -1.67 5.11
C GLY A 106 22.27 -0.85 3.97
N SER A 107 22.65 0.42 3.79
CA SER A 107 22.28 1.21 2.60
C SER A 107 23.21 0.90 1.43
N LEU A 108 22.76 1.06 0.19
CA LEU A 108 23.62 1.00 -0.99
C LEU A 108 24.74 2.05 -0.92
N ASP A 109 25.95 1.68 -1.35
CA ASP A 109 27.12 2.55 -1.39
C ASP A 109 27.45 2.93 -2.84
N GLU A 110 27.10 4.16 -3.20
CA GLU A 110 27.28 4.71 -4.54
C GLU A 110 28.77 4.90 -4.91
N TRP A 111 29.70 4.95 -3.93
CA TRP A 111 31.15 4.95 -4.25
C TRP A 111 31.59 3.64 -4.91
N LYS A 112 30.90 2.54 -4.60
CA LYS A 112 31.23 1.20 -5.09
C LYS A 112 30.45 0.83 -6.34
N VAL A 113 29.86 1.82 -7.02
CA VAL A 113 29.17 1.57 -8.28
C VAL A 113 30.16 1.00 -9.30
N THR A 114 29.89 -0.22 -9.74
CA THR A 114 30.64 -0.90 -10.78
C THR A 114 29.70 -1.30 -11.91
N ASN A 115 30.25 -1.55 -13.10
CA ASN A 115 29.46 -1.95 -14.26
C ASN A 115 28.31 -0.99 -14.61
N ILE A 116 28.57 0.32 -14.58
CA ILE A 116 27.58 1.35 -14.94
C ILE A 116 27.04 1.12 -16.36
N SER A 117 27.89 0.67 -17.28
CA SER A 117 27.55 0.31 -18.67
C SER A 117 26.78 -1.02 -18.80
N CYS A 118 25.87 -1.32 -17.88
CA CYS A 118 25.08 -2.54 -17.90
C CYS A 118 24.16 -2.62 -19.14
N PRO A 119 23.72 -3.82 -19.56
CA PRO A 119 22.89 -3.97 -20.76
C PRO A 119 21.58 -3.16 -20.70
N ARG A 120 21.01 -3.00 -19.51
CA ARG A 120 19.79 -2.22 -19.30
C ARG A 120 20.01 -0.73 -19.57
N LEU A 121 21.10 -0.14 -19.06
CA LEU A 121 21.45 1.25 -19.35
C LEU A 121 21.64 1.48 -20.85
N LYS A 122 22.35 0.56 -21.53
CA LYS A 122 22.55 0.61 -22.99
C LYS A 122 21.22 0.58 -23.75
N SER A 123 20.27 -0.26 -23.32
CA SER A 123 18.94 -0.35 -23.94
C SER A 123 18.10 0.91 -23.80
N LEU A 124 18.39 1.75 -22.81
CA LEU A 124 17.72 3.03 -22.58
C LEU A 124 18.44 4.20 -23.29
N GLY A 125 19.58 3.96 -23.94
CA GLY A 125 20.34 5.00 -24.62
C GLY A 125 21.00 6.04 -23.68
N ALA A 126 20.99 5.82 -22.37
CA ALA A 126 21.59 6.72 -21.40
C ALA A 126 23.12 6.56 -21.34
N LYS A 127 23.85 7.67 -21.20
CA LYS A 127 25.31 7.64 -21.12
C LYS A 127 25.77 7.19 -19.72
N PRO A 128 26.79 6.34 -19.62
CA PRO A 128 27.33 5.91 -18.33
C PRO A 128 27.79 7.05 -17.41
N ASN A 129 28.42 8.09 -17.96
CA ASN A 129 28.89 9.23 -17.16
C ASN A 129 27.72 10.00 -16.54
N ASP A 130 26.69 10.32 -17.32
CA ASP A 130 25.49 11.00 -16.83
C ASP A 130 24.83 10.21 -15.67
N MET A 131 24.73 8.88 -15.81
CA MET A 131 24.18 8.02 -14.75
C MET A 131 25.08 8.01 -13.50
N LYS A 132 26.40 8.00 -13.68
CA LYS A 132 27.37 8.11 -12.57
C LYS A 132 27.17 9.42 -11.80
N ASP A 133 27.04 10.53 -12.51
CA ASP A 133 26.87 11.85 -11.91
C ASP A 133 25.56 11.95 -11.13
N ARG A 134 24.48 11.31 -11.63
CA ARG A 134 23.20 11.20 -10.91
C ARG A 134 23.33 10.41 -9.61
N TYR A 135 24.06 9.29 -9.60
CA TYR A 135 24.34 8.57 -8.35
C TYR A 135 25.18 9.37 -7.36
N MET A 136 26.18 10.12 -7.85
CA MET A 136 26.98 11.00 -6.99
C MET A 136 26.15 12.14 -6.40
N ARG A 137 25.26 12.74 -7.20
CA ARG A 137 24.27 13.72 -6.74
C ARG A 137 23.34 13.13 -5.68
N HIS A 138 22.77 11.96 -5.94
CA HIS A 138 21.88 11.26 -5.00
C HIS A 138 22.60 10.94 -3.69
N ARG A 139 23.84 10.48 -3.73
CA ARG A 139 24.67 10.27 -2.54
C ARG A 139 24.78 11.53 -1.69
N ALA A 140 25.11 12.67 -2.30
CA ALA A 140 25.20 13.95 -1.59
C ALA A 140 23.86 14.34 -0.94
N VAL A 141 22.75 14.19 -1.66
CA VAL A 141 21.40 14.38 -1.10
C VAL A 141 21.17 13.44 0.07
N LYS A 142 21.45 12.15 -0.10
CA LYS A 142 21.25 11.10 0.90
C LYS A 142 22.06 11.37 2.17
N ASP A 143 23.29 11.85 2.04
CA ASP A 143 24.19 12.15 3.16
C ASP A 143 23.76 13.39 3.94
N ILE A 144 23.06 14.35 3.30
CA ILE A 144 22.54 15.59 3.93
C ILE A 144 21.12 15.38 4.50
N THR A 145 20.25 14.74 3.75
CA THR A 145 18.81 14.63 4.06
C THR A 145 18.45 13.32 4.72
N GLY A 146 19.28 12.28 4.60
CA GLY A 146 18.94 10.91 4.97
C GLY A 146 18.04 10.20 3.96
N CYS A 147 17.54 10.87 2.92
CA CYS A 147 16.61 10.27 1.98
C CYS A 147 17.31 9.40 0.94
N ASP A 148 17.07 8.09 1.00
CA ASP A 148 17.64 7.09 0.12
C ASP A 148 16.57 6.57 -0.86
N MET A 149 16.64 7.05 -2.10
CA MET A 149 15.71 6.69 -3.18
C MET A 149 16.09 5.40 -3.91
N LEU A 150 17.25 4.80 -3.59
CA LEU A 150 17.79 3.64 -4.31
C LEU A 150 17.72 2.35 -3.48
N SER A 151 17.71 2.43 -2.15
CA SER A 151 17.73 1.22 -1.31
C SER A 151 16.34 0.60 -1.14
N VAL A 152 16.15 -0.61 -1.69
CA VAL A 152 15.04 -1.51 -1.34
C VAL A 152 15.63 -2.90 -1.04
N PRO A 153 15.50 -3.44 0.18
CA PRO A 153 14.84 -2.87 1.36
C PRO A 153 15.47 -1.56 1.89
N PHE A 154 14.67 -0.75 2.57
CA PHE A 154 15.06 0.54 3.15
C PHE A 154 15.83 0.38 4.47
N ASN A 155 16.79 1.27 4.70
CA ASN A 155 17.55 1.30 5.94
C ASN A 155 16.81 2.08 7.03
N PRO A 156 16.31 1.41 8.10
CA PRO A 156 15.52 2.08 9.13
C PRO A 156 16.30 3.14 9.93
N ARG A 157 17.64 3.10 9.91
CA ARG A 157 18.48 4.11 10.59
C ARG A 157 18.39 5.48 9.93
N ARG A 158 17.97 5.56 8.67
CA ARG A 158 17.88 6.81 7.90
C ARG A 158 16.49 7.42 7.88
N ASP A 159 15.46 6.64 8.23
CA ASP A 159 14.06 7.05 8.16
C ASP A 159 13.77 8.38 8.84
N GLN A 160 14.17 8.53 10.10
CA GLN A 160 13.83 9.73 10.88
C GLN A 160 14.42 10.98 10.27
N ARG A 161 15.67 10.91 9.77
CA ARG A 161 16.34 12.05 9.14
C ARG A 161 15.63 12.43 7.84
N CYS A 162 15.29 11.43 7.02
CA CYS A 162 14.55 11.67 5.78
C CYS A 162 13.16 12.26 6.05
N ILE A 163 12.40 11.66 6.97
CA ILE A 163 11.07 12.13 7.34
C ILE A 163 11.14 13.56 7.89
N ASN A 164 12.10 13.87 8.75
CA ASN A 164 12.29 15.24 9.27
C ASN A 164 12.60 16.24 8.15
N PHE A 165 13.41 15.86 7.16
CA PHE A 165 13.69 16.73 6.02
C PHE A 165 12.43 16.97 5.18
N MET A 166 11.70 15.89 4.85
CA MET A 166 10.49 15.97 4.03
C MET A 166 9.35 16.73 4.71
N THR A 167 9.16 16.54 6.01
CA THR A 167 8.04 17.14 6.78
C THR A 167 8.32 18.55 7.29
N ASN A 168 9.56 19.05 7.18
CA ASN A 168 9.88 20.42 7.55
C ASN A 168 9.47 21.39 6.42
N THR A 169 8.43 22.18 6.68
CA THR A 169 7.87 23.14 5.74
C THR A 169 8.85 24.24 5.31
N SER A 170 9.89 24.54 6.11
CA SER A 170 10.93 25.49 5.71
C SER A 170 11.78 25.00 4.54
N ASN A 171 11.75 23.69 4.27
CA ASN A 171 12.45 23.10 3.13
C ASN A 171 11.60 23.13 1.86
N TRP A 172 10.34 23.57 1.94
CA TRP A 172 9.42 23.55 0.80
C TRP A 172 9.50 24.86 0.04
N ARG A 173 9.56 24.76 -1.28
CA ARG A 173 9.51 25.89 -2.19
C ARG A 173 8.11 26.05 -2.77
N GLU A 174 7.54 24.93 -3.23
CA GLU A 174 6.28 24.95 -3.97
C GLU A 174 5.55 23.59 -3.86
N LEU A 175 4.22 23.63 -3.90
CA LEU A 175 3.35 22.47 -4.02
C LEU A 175 2.85 22.37 -5.46
N VAL A 176 2.96 21.18 -6.06
CA VAL A 176 2.56 20.94 -7.46
C VAL A 176 1.59 19.75 -7.51
N PRO A 177 0.43 19.85 -8.16
CA PRO A 177 -0.47 18.72 -8.30
C PRO A 177 0.12 17.68 -9.26
N ILE A 178 -0.05 16.41 -8.93
CA ILE A 178 0.32 15.28 -9.80
C ILE A 178 -0.84 15.02 -10.74
N ALA A 179 -0.58 14.64 -12.00
CA ALA A 179 -1.63 14.29 -12.96
C ALA A 179 -2.47 13.07 -12.50
N GLN A 180 -3.77 13.08 -12.82
CA GLN A 180 -4.68 11.97 -12.51
C GLN A 180 -5.00 11.15 -13.76
N THR A 181 -4.34 10.00 -13.87
CA THR A 181 -4.56 9.01 -14.94
C THR A 181 -5.44 7.85 -14.45
N LYS A 182 -5.80 6.91 -15.34
CA LYS A 182 -6.57 5.71 -14.96
C LYS A 182 -5.90 4.89 -13.84
N ASP A 183 -4.56 4.91 -13.79
CA ASP A 183 -3.77 4.24 -12.78
C ASP A 183 -3.48 5.13 -11.55
N GLN A 184 -3.77 6.44 -11.63
CA GLN A 184 -3.57 7.43 -10.55
C GLN A 184 -4.87 8.20 -10.30
N ARG A 185 -5.78 7.57 -9.54
CA ARG A 185 -7.19 7.98 -9.45
C ARG A 185 -7.50 9.02 -8.36
N THR A 186 -6.49 9.45 -7.60
CA THR A 186 -6.67 10.28 -6.40
C THR A 186 -5.98 11.63 -6.52
N ILE A 187 -6.53 12.64 -5.84
CA ILE A 187 -5.88 13.95 -5.68
C ILE A 187 -4.57 13.73 -4.91
N LYS A 188 -3.45 14.13 -5.51
CA LYS A 188 -2.10 14.00 -4.95
C LYS A 188 -1.26 15.19 -5.37
N PHE A 189 -0.22 15.46 -4.59
CA PHE A 189 0.72 16.55 -4.87
C PHE A 189 2.16 16.04 -4.75
N THR A 190 3.10 16.81 -5.27
CA THR A 190 4.53 16.71 -4.95
C THR A 190 5.00 18.03 -4.38
N ILE A 191 6.04 17.98 -3.55
CA ILE A 191 6.77 19.17 -3.11
C ILE A 191 7.97 19.37 -4.01
N VAL A 192 8.14 20.60 -4.46
CA VAL A 192 9.40 21.12 -4.95
C VAL A 192 10.14 21.67 -3.74
N PHE A 193 11.30 21.12 -3.44
CA PHE A 193 12.10 21.51 -2.28
C PHE A 193 13.02 22.70 -2.60
N ASN A 194 13.42 23.43 -1.55
CA ASN A 194 14.48 24.42 -1.64
C ASN A 194 15.81 23.75 -2.01
N PRO A 195 16.69 24.43 -2.78
CA PRO A 195 18.00 23.91 -3.11
C PRO A 195 18.82 23.60 -1.85
N ILE A 196 19.59 22.52 -1.87
CA ILE A 196 20.52 22.19 -0.77
C ILE A 196 21.97 22.49 -1.17
N TYR A 197 22.74 22.90 -0.17
CA TYR A 197 24.16 23.18 -0.30
C TYR A 197 24.98 21.94 0.07
N VAL A 198 25.85 21.52 -0.83
CA VAL A 198 26.85 20.47 -0.58
C VAL A 198 28.21 21.14 -0.37
N ALA A 199 29.17 20.40 0.21
CA ALA A 199 30.58 20.79 0.23
C ALA A 199 31.03 21.26 -1.18
N ASP A 200 31.98 22.19 -1.21
CA ASP A 200 32.51 22.82 -2.44
C ASP A 200 31.54 23.76 -3.19
N ARG A 201 30.51 24.30 -2.49
CA ARG A 201 29.52 25.26 -3.03
C ARG A 201 28.71 24.73 -4.22
N VAL A 202 28.57 23.42 -4.35
CA VAL A 202 27.68 22.81 -5.35
C VAL A 202 26.24 22.89 -4.85
N PHE A 203 25.37 23.45 -5.69
CA PHE A 203 23.94 23.57 -5.43
C PHE A 203 23.19 22.41 -6.08
N ILE A 204 22.29 21.79 -5.31
CA ILE A 204 21.37 20.78 -5.81
C ILE A 204 19.96 21.38 -5.79
N GLU A 205 19.47 21.84 -6.94
CA GLU A 205 18.20 22.59 -7.06
C GLU A 205 16.95 21.75 -6.76
N GLU A 206 16.98 20.48 -7.15
CA GLU A 206 15.88 19.53 -6.95
C GLU A 206 16.46 18.34 -6.19
N PRO A 207 16.50 18.41 -4.85
CA PRO A 207 17.16 17.37 -4.07
C PRO A 207 16.35 16.08 -4.05
N LEU A 208 15.02 16.17 -4.00
CA LEU A 208 14.14 15.04 -3.78
C LEU A 208 12.83 15.17 -4.57
N GLU A 209 12.23 14.02 -4.85
CA GLU A 209 10.85 13.92 -5.29
C GLU A 209 10.01 13.23 -4.20
N THR A 210 8.78 13.70 -4.00
CA THR A 210 7.86 13.15 -3.00
C THR A 210 6.47 12.93 -3.58
N ILE A 211 5.68 12.13 -2.88
CA ILE A 211 4.24 11.98 -3.15
C ILE A 211 3.51 12.36 -1.88
N ILE A 212 2.72 13.42 -1.96
CA ILE A 212 1.77 13.83 -0.93
C ILE A 212 0.40 13.24 -1.27
N LYS A 213 -0.20 12.57 -0.29
CA LYS A 213 -1.59 12.12 -0.36
C LYS A 213 -2.43 12.82 0.69
N VAL A 214 -3.62 13.21 0.28
CA VAL A 214 -4.56 13.99 1.10
C VAL A 214 -5.78 13.15 1.48
N PRO A 215 -6.43 13.44 2.60
CA PRO A 215 -7.75 12.88 2.88
C PRO A 215 -8.75 13.43 1.87
N GLN A 216 -9.51 12.56 1.22
CA GLN A 216 -10.56 12.96 0.28
C GLN A 216 -11.79 12.08 0.44
N ARG A 217 -12.96 12.58 0.04
CA ARG A 217 -14.24 11.93 0.31
C ARG A 217 -14.30 10.46 -0.12
N PRO A 218 -13.78 10.03 -1.29
CA PRO A 218 -13.78 8.62 -1.68
C PRO A 218 -12.68 7.80 -0.99
N PHE A 219 -11.64 8.45 -0.48
CA PHE A 219 -10.46 7.84 0.15
C PHE A 219 -10.17 8.50 1.50
N PRO A 220 -11.06 8.32 2.49
CA PRO A 220 -11.03 9.06 3.75
C PRO A 220 -9.77 8.81 4.58
N LEU A 221 -9.19 7.61 4.45
CA LEU A 221 -8.00 7.18 5.19
C LEU A 221 -6.71 7.27 4.37
N GLU A 222 -6.72 7.86 3.17
CA GLU A 222 -5.58 7.72 2.24
C GLU A 222 -4.26 8.14 2.88
N ALA A 223 -4.21 9.35 3.45
CA ALA A 223 -3.02 9.86 4.14
C ALA A 223 -2.67 9.02 5.39
N VAL A 224 -3.67 8.70 6.21
CA VAL A 224 -3.50 7.97 7.47
C VAL A 224 -2.96 6.55 7.24
N GLY A 225 -3.48 5.86 6.22
CA GLY A 225 -3.11 4.51 5.84
C GLY A 225 -1.66 4.42 5.36
N GLU A 226 -1.17 5.40 4.59
CA GLU A 226 0.24 5.42 4.16
C GLU A 226 1.19 5.53 5.35
N VAL A 227 0.97 6.48 6.26
CA VAL A 227 1.84 6.70 7.44
C VAL A 227 1.80 5.47 8.35
N ALA A 228 0.61 4.97 8.67
CA ALA A 228 0.49 3.82 9.56
C ALA A 228 1.10 2.55 8.96
N THR A 229 1.01 2.37 7.64
CA THR A 229 1.60 1.20 6.98
C THR A 229 3.11 1.27 6.96
N PHE A 230 3.71 2.46 6.80
CA PHE A 230 5.16 2.65 6.98
C PHE A 230 5.63 2.21 8.37
N HIS A 231 4.94 2.64 9.44
CA HIS A 231 5.31 2.22 10.80
C HIS A 231 5.08 0.72 11.03
N ALA A 232 4.01 0.15 10.47
CA ALA A 232 3.75 -1.30 10.52
C ALA A 232 4.84 -2.10 9.79
N ASP A 233 5.32 -1.64 8.64
CA ASP A 233 6.45 -2.23 7.90
C ASP A 233 7.73 -2.27 8.74
N ARG A 234 8.03 -1.19 9.47
CA ARG A 234 9.18 -1.18 10.40
C ARG A 234 9.00 -2.10 11.61
N LEU A 235 7.76 -2.38 12.02
CA LEU A 235 7.49 -3.36 13.07
C LEU A 235 7.52 -4.79 12.54
N LEU A 236 7.05 -5.02 11.32
CA LEU A 236 7.03 -6.32 10.65
C LEU A 236 8.38 -6.70 10.03
N LEU A 237 9.35 -5.78 10.05
CA LEU A 237 10.72 -5.95 9.57
C LEU A 237 10.78 -6.30 8.08
N THR A 238 9.77 -5.87 7.30
CA THR A 238 9.74 -6.04 5.85
C THR A 238 10.61 -4.99 5.16
N TYR A 239 10.69 -3.78 5.73
CA TYR A 239 11.53 -2.67 5.25
C TYR A 239 11.33 -2.33 3.78
N ARG A 240 10.11 -2.46 3.25
CA ARG A 240 9.81 -2.29 1.82
C ARG A 240 8.83 -1.16 1.53
N VAL A 241 8.29 -0.52 2.57
CA VAL A 241 7.54 0.74 2.44
C VAL A 241 8.52 1.92 2.53
N PRO A 242 8.49 2.88 1.59
CA PRO A 242 9.36 4.06 1.64
C PRO A 242 9.15 4.90 2.90
N PRO A 243 10.16 5.67 3.34
CA PRO A 243 9.99 6.67 4.38
C PRO A 243 8.74 7.53 4.12
N THR A 244 7.83 7.53 5.09
CA THR A 244 6.54 8.23 4.98
C THR A 244 6.28 8.98 6.29
N GLY A 245 6.10 10.30 6.19
CA GLY A 245 5.83 11.18 7.31
C GLY A 245 4.39 11.71 7.33
N TRP A 246 3.94 12.17 8.49
CA TRP A 246 2.73 12.97 8.64
C TRP A 246 3.13 14.44 8.73
N VAL A 247 2.40 15.31 8.03
CA VAL A 247 2.62 16.76 8.09
C VAL A 247 1.31 17.51 7.92
N CYS A 248 1.24 18.67 8.55
CA CYS A 248 0.17 19.64 8.45
C CYS A 248 0.45 20.53 7.21
N LEU A 249 -0.29 20.31 6.12
CA LEU A 249 -0.16 21.06 4.87
C LEU A 249 -1.06 22.30 4.91
N PRO A 250 -0.51 23.53 4.88
CA PRO A 250 -1.31 24.76 4.98
C PRO A 250 -2.37 24.83 3.88
N ILE A 251 -3.60 25.22 4.25
CA ILE A 251 -4.71 25.34 3.29
C ILE A 251 -4.35 26.31 2.17
N SER A 252 -3.75 27.46 2.52
CA SER A 252 -3.33 28.49 1.55
C SER A 252 -2.38 27.95 0.49
N MET A 253 -1.45 27.06 0.85
CA MET A 253 -0.51 26.46 -0.10
C MET A 253 -1.23 25.55 -1.10
N ILE A 254 -2.29 24.85 -0.67
CA ILE A 254 -3.12 24.03 -1.56
C ILE A 254 -3.94 24.93 -2.48
N GLU A 255 -4.55 25.99 -1.96
CA GLU A 255 -5.32 26.96 -2.74
C GLU A 255 -4.46 27.65 -3.80
N GLU A 256 -3.26 28.12 -3.44
CA GLU A 256 -2.29 28.72 -4.35
C GLU A 256 -1.87 27.73 -5.45
N SER A 257 -1.57 26.48 -5.07
CA SER A 257 -1.26 25.41 -6.01
C SER A 257 -2.41 25.17 -6.99
N VAL A 258 -3.66 25.03 -6.50
CA VAL A 258 -4.83 24.82 -7.36
C VAL A 258 -5.03 26.01 -8.29
N ALA A 259 -4.96 27.24 -7.77
CA ALA A 259 -5.12 28.45 -8.58
C ALA A 259 -4.08 28.55 -9.69
N LYS A 260 -2.82 28.20 -9.40
CA LYS A 260 -1.71 28.21 -10.36
C LYS A 260 -1.84 27.09 -11.42
N TYR A 261 -2.23 25.89 -11.02
CA TYR A 261 -2.11 24.69 -11.86
C TYR A 261 -3.43 24.17 -12.46
N LYS A 262 -4.59 24.76 -12.13
CA LYS A 262 -5.92 24.26 -12.56
C LYS A 262 -6.11 24.09 -14.06
N HIS A 263 -5.34 24.79 -14.90
CA HIS A 263 -5.44 24.71 -16.36
C HIS A 263 -4.42 23.76 -17.02
N VAL A 264 -3.44 23.27 -16.26
CA VAL A 264 -2.32 22.47 -16.79
C VAL A 264 -2.28 21.05 -16.22
N VAL A 265 -2.90 20.81 -15.07
CA VAL A 265 -2.97 19.46 -14.50
C VAL A 265 -3.87 18.58 -15.35
N GLU A 266 -3.28 17.53 -15.92
CA GLU A 266 -4.04 16.52 -16.66
C GLU A 266 -4.87 15.69 -15.68
N THR A 267 -6.20 15.73 -15.84
CA THR A 267 -7.14 14.93 -15.05
C THR A 267 -8.05 14.15 -15.99
N ASN A 268 -8.20 12.86 -15.75
CA ASN A 268 -9.13 12.05 -16.53
C ASN A 268 -10.59 12.54 -16.36
N GLU A 269 -11.26 12.84 -17.47
CA GLU A 269 -12.65 13.34 -17.49
C GLU A 269 -13.64 12.43 -16.75
N GLU A 270 -13.36 11.12 -16.66
CA GLU A 270 -14.20 10.19 -15.91
C GLU A 270 -14.29 10.55 -14.42
N PHE A 271 -13.22 11.09 -13.82
CA PHE A 271 -13.22 11.50 -12.41
C PHE A 271 -14.10 12.71 -12.17
N PHE A 272 -14.12 13.66 -13.11
CA PHE A 272 -15.05 14.80 -13.10
C PHE A 272 -16.49 14.33 -13.21
N ARG A 273 -16.78 13.43 -14.16
CA ARG A 273 -18.12 12.85 -14.34
C ARG A 273 -18.62 12.11 -13.09
N ILE A 274 -17.78 11.26 -12.49
CA ILE A 274 -18.13 10.52 -11.27
C ILE A 274 -18.39 11.47 -10.10
N SER A 275 -17.58 12.53 -10.01
CA SER A 275 -17.70 13.52 -8.94
C SER A 275 -18.75 14.59 -9.25
N GLY A 276 -19.38 14.60 -10.43
CA GLY A 276 -20.40 15.58 -10.81
C GLY A 276 -19.88 17.02 -10.83
N VAL A 277 -18.66 17.22 -11.30
CA VAL A 277 -17.96 18.52 -11.43
C VAL A 277 -17.42 18.65 -12.86
N ASN A 278 -16.99 19.85 -13.27
CA ASN A 278 -16.53 20.11 -14.64
C ASN A 278 -15.08 20.59 -14.72
N SER A 279 -14.41 20.80 -13.59
CA SER A 279 -13.02 21.27 -13.57
C SER A 279 -12.23 20.67 -12.41
N TYR A 280 -10.90 20.74 -12.50
CA TYR A 280 -10.00 20.33 -11.42
C TYR A 280 -10.22 21.14 -10.14
N GLU A 281 -10.41 22.45 -10.27
CA GLU A 281 -10.66 23.36 -9.14
C GLU A 281 -11.96 22.98 -8.39
N GLU A 282 -13.05 22.73 -9.13
CA GLU A 282 -14.31 22.23 -8.54
C GLU A 282 -14.15 20.85 -7.89
N TRP A 283 -13.35 19.98 -8.51
CA TRP A 283 -13.09 18.64 -8.00
C TRP A 283 -12.33 18.68 -6.67
N VAL A 284 -11.24 19.45 -6.58
CA VAL A 284 -10.49 19.64 -5.34
C VAL A 284 -11.37 20.30 -4.27
N LYS A 285 -12.16 21.32 -4.64
CA LYS A 285 -13.09 21.93 -3.71
C LYS A 285 -14.06 20.92 -3.10
N LYS A 286 -14.72 20.11 -3.94
CA LYS A 286 -15.74 19.16 -3.49
C LYS A 286 -15.18 17.96 -2.72
N GLU A 287 -14.13 17.34 -3.25
CA GLU A 287 -13.63 16.06 -2.75
C GLU A 287 -12.59 16.22 -1.64
N LEU A 288 -11.87 17.36 -1.58
CA LEU A 288 -10.91 17.68 -0.52
C LEU A 288 -11.48 18.74 0.44
N PHE A 289 -11.66 20.00 -0.01
CA PHE A 289 -11.96 21.11 0.92
C PHE A 289 -13.31 20.94 1.63
N ASP A 290 -14.40 20.77 0.90
CA ASP A 290 -15.73 20.59 1.49
C ASP A 290 -15.75 19.36 2.41
N TYR A 291 -15.05 18.29 2.01
CA TYR A 291 -14.94 17.06 2.80
C TYR A 291 -14.24 17.27 4.15
N VAL A 292 -13.07 17.91 4.17
CA VAL A 292 -12.33 18.14 5.43
C VAL A 292 -13.08 19.10 6.36
N HIS A 293 -13.81 20.08 5.81
CA HIS A 293 -14.66 20.98 6.59
C HIS A 293 -15.87 20.25 7.18
N GLU A 294 -16.62 19.50 6.36
CA GLU A 294 -17.79 18.72 6.79
C GLU A 294 -17.45 17.73 7.91
N LYS A 295 -16.28 17.11 7.82
CA LYS A 295 -15.81 16.09 8.76
C LYS A 295 -14.99 16.64 9.92
N ARG A 296 -14.69 17.93 9.93
CA ARG A 296 -13.82 18.59 10.92
C ARG A 296 -12.43 17.94 11.01
N PHE A 297 -11.85 17.61 9.87
CA PHE A 297 -10.49 17.06 9.73
C PHE A 297 -9.42 18.14 9.57
N LEU A 298 -9.78 19.39 9.86
CA LEU A 298 -8.82 20.48 9.91
C LEU A 298 -7.97 20.36 11.17
N GLU A 299 -6.66 20.41 10.98
CA GLU A 299 -5.68 20.52 12.04
C GLU A 299 -5.23 21.98 12.18
N ARG A 300 -4.53 22.28 13.27
CA ARG A 300 -3.83 23.56 13.44
C ARG A 300 -2.33 23.32 13.42
N SER A 301 -1.63 24.15 12.66
CA SER A 301 -0.18 24.18 12.64
C SER A 301 0.38 24.64 14.00
N VAL A 302 1.69 24.50 14.19
CA VAL A 302 2.39 25.05 15.37
C VAL A 302 2.17 26.56 15.51
N ASN A 303 1.95 27.27 14.40
CA ASN A 303 1.72 28.71 14.37
C ASN A 303 0.23 29.09 14.53
N GLY A 304 -0.66 28.09 14.63
CA GLY A 304 -2.10 28.29 14.82
C GLY A 304 -2.94 28.34 13.53
N ASP A 305 -2.28 28.31 12.36
CA ASP A 305 -2.92 28.32 11.05
C ASP A 305 -3.66 27.02 10.75
N GLU A 306 -4.79 27.10 10.06
CA GLU A 306 -5.53 25.91 9.63
C GLU A 306 -4.79 25.15 8.53
N CYS A 307 -4.79 23.83 8.67
CA CYS A 307 -4.12 22.94 7.72
C CYS A 307 -4.86 21.61 7.56
N ILE A 308 -4.46 20.87 6.54
CA ILE A 308 -4.94 19.52 6.29
C ILE A 308 -3.79 18.56 6.64
N GLY A 309 -4.09 17.57 7.48
CA GLY A 309 -3.15 16.48 7.76
C GLY A 309 -2.96 15.59 6.55
N VAL A 310 -1.70 15.44 6.10
CA VAL A 310 -1.35 14.69 4.88
C VAL A 310 -0.21 13.72 5.15
N SER A 311 -0.10 12.70 4.30
CA SER A 311 1.10 11.88 4.23
C SER A 311 2.07 12.45 3.20
N ILE A 312 3.35 12.53 3.53
CA ILE A 312 4.42 12.80 2.56
C ILE A 312 5.35 11.59 2.48
N GLN A 313 5.46 11.00 1.30
CA GLN A 313 6.23 9.78 1.04
C GLN A 313 7.38 10.06 0.09
N LEU A 314 8.56 9.50 0.38
CA LEU A 314 9.70 9.56 -0.54
C LEU A 314 9.38 8.82 -1.84
N LYS A 315 9.58 9.47 -2.99
CA LYS A 315 9.47 8.80 -4.28
C LYS A 315 10.74 7.98 -4.54
N ILE A 316 10.56 6.75 -5.01
CA ILE A 316 11.65 5.80 -5.23
C ILE A 316 12.04 5.80 -6.71
N ALA A 317 13.33 5.61 -6.97
CA ALA A 317 13.84 5.55 -8.34
C ALA A 317 13.39 4.25 -9.05
N ASP A 318 13.25 4.34 -10.38
CA ASP A 318 13.06 3.18 -11.25
C ASP A 318 11.90 2.24 -10.87
N VAL A 319 10.82 2.84 -10.33
CA VAL A 319 9.60 2.13 -9.99
C VAL A 319 8.81 1.84 -11.27
N GLY A 320 8.44 0.59 -11.46
CA GLY A 320 7.53 0.15 -12.52
C GLY A 320 6.49 -0.84 -12.01
N HIS A 321 5.45 -1.05 -12.81
CA HIS A 321 4.41 -2.00 -12.48
C HIS A 321 4.92 -3.45 -12.56
N PHE A 322 4.56 -4.31 -11.61
CA PHE A 322 5.02 -5.70 -11.53
C PHE A 322 4.78 -6.50 -12.82
N LEU A 323 3.62 -6.34 -13.45
CA LEU A 323 3.28 -7.04 -14.71
C LEU A 323 4.14 -6.61 -15.91
N SER A 324 4.84 -5.48 -15.85
CA SER A 324 5.82 -5.07 -16.88
C SER A 324 7.25 -5.52 -16.55
N SER A 325 7.43 -6.26 -15.45
CA SER A 325 8.74 -6.73 -14.99
C SER A 325 9.10 -8.12 -15.49
N ALA A 326 10.38 -8.46 -15.37
CA ALA A 326 10.90 -9.80 -15.62
C ALA A 326 10.36 -10.89 -14.66
N MET A 327 9.77 -10.50 -13.53
CA MET A 327 9.26 -11.40 -12.48
C MET A 327 7.76 -11.67 -12.60
N ARG A 328 7.10 -11.13 -13.64
CA ARG A 328 5.65 -11.22 -13.82
C ARG A 328 5.15 -12.68 -13.80
N ILE A 329 4.01 -12.90 -13.18
CA ILE A 329 3.26 -14.17 -13.26
C ILE A 329 2.19 -14.08 -14.36
N PRO A 330 1.77 -15.22 -14.94
CA PRO A 330 0.53 -15.27 -15.72
C PRO A 330 -0.63 -14.74 -14.89
N TYR A 331 -1.47 -13.91 -15.50
CA TYR A 331 -2.60 -13.28 -14.81
C TYR A 331 -3.69 -12.94 -15.81
N GLU A 332 -4.94 -13.15 -15.39
CA GLU A 332 -6.13 -12.74 -16.11
C GLU A 332 -6.77 -11.51 -15.43
N PRO A 333 -6.99 -10.40 -16.16
CA PRO A 333 -7.59 -9.20 -15.59
C PRO A 333 -8.93 -9.45 -14.88
N HIS A 334 -9.13 -8.76 -13.75
CA HIS A 334 -10.38 -8.76 -12.99
C HIS A 334 -10.81 -10.10 -12.40
N ASN A 335 -9.90 -11.08 -12.27
CA ASN A 335 -10.17 -12.33 -11.56
C ASN A 335 -9.10 -12.67 -10.51
N ASP A 336 -9.41 -13.65 -9.67
CA ASP A 336 -8.58 -14.08 -8.54
C ASP A 336 -7.83 -15.39 -8.83
N SER A 337 -7.69 -15.77 -10.11
CA SER A 337 -7.00 -17.00 -10.54
C SER A 337 -5.55 -17.10 -10.03
N TRP A 338 -4.88 -15.96 -9.85
CA TRP A 338 -3.54 -15.87 -9.31
C TRP A 338 -3.39 -16.38 -7.86
N HIS A 339 -4.49 -16.52 -7.11
CA HIS A 339 -4.46 -17.13 -5.77
C HIS A 339 -3.92 -18.56 -5.83
N ALA A 340 -4.13 -19.27 -6.95
CA ALA A 340 -3.64 -20.64 -7.14
C ALA A 340 -2.11 -20.76 -7.07
N PHE A 341 -1.34 -19.69 -7.30
CA PHE A 341 0.12 -19.73 -7.19
C PHE A 341 0.61 -19.93 -5.74
N PHE A 342 -0.25 -19.69 -4.74
CA PHE A 342 0.07 -19.90 -3.33
C PHE A 342 -0.50 -21.22 -2.79
N ASP A 343 -1.29 -21.93 -3.59
CA ASP A 343 -1.85 -23.23 -3.23
C ASP A 343 -0.92 -24.36 -3.65
N ILE A 344 0.13 -24.57 -2.87
CA ILE A 344 1.05 -25.68 -3.12
C ILE A 344 0.43 -27.06 -2.80
N LYS A 345 -0.79 -27.15 -2.24
CA LYS A 345 -1.45 -28.44 -1.98
C LYS A 345 -1.87 -29.12 -3.28
N ASP A 346 -2.20 -28.37 -4.32
CA ASP A 346 -2.68 -28.97 -5.56
C ASP A 346 -1.55 -29.32 -6.53
N ILE A 347 -0.30 -29.06 -6.13
CA ILE A 347 0.90 -29.43 -6.89
C ILE A 347 1.35 -30.84 -6.45
N PRO A 348 1.40 -31.83 -7.37
CA PRO A 348 2.01 -33.14 -7.08
C PRO A 348 3.46 -32.97 -6.63
N GLY A 349 3.92 -33.74 -5.63
CA GLY A 349 5.24 -33.54 -5.00
C GLY A 349 6.41 -33.50 -5.99
N GLU A 350 6.41 -34.36 -7.01
CA GLU A 350 7.42 -34.38 -8.09
C GLU A 350 7.43 -33.10 -8.95
N ARG A 351 6.29 -32.41 -9.04
CA ARG A 351 6.11 -31.16 -9.79
C ARG A 351 6.38 -29.89 -8.99
N VAL A 352 6.60 -30.00 -7.67
CA VAL A 352 6.99 -28.84 -6.84
C VAL A 352 8.38 -28.36 -7.23
N ILE A 353 9.30 -29.29 -7.50
CA ILE A 353 10.66 -28.96 -7.97
C ILE A 353 10.61 -28.23 -9.31
N ASP A 354 9.76 -28.67 -10.23
CA ASP A 354 9.57 -27.98 -11.51
C ASP A 354 8.96 -26.59 -11.31
N PHE A 355 8.04 -26.43 -10.36
CA PHE A 355 7.41 -25.15 -10.04
C PHE A 355 8.42 -24.14 -9.48
N ILE A 356 9.25 -24.54 -8.51
CA ILE A 356 10.25 -23.64 -7.89
C ILE A 356 11.35 -23.20 -8.86
N ARG A 357 11.64 -24.01 -9.88
CA ARG A 357 12.62 -23.69 -10.93
C ARG A 357 12.09 -22.75 -12.00
N LYS A 358 10.79 -22.43 -12.01
CA LYS A 358 10.22 -21.50 -13.01
C LYS A 358 10.74 -20.08 -12.77
N ARG A 359 11.01 -19.38 -13.87
CA ARG A 359 11.49 -17.99 -13.86
C ARG A 359 10.61 -17.01 -13.07
N ASN A 360 9.30 -17.25 -13.01
CA ASN A 360 8.36 -16.40 -12.30
C ASN A 360 8.21 -16.75 -10.82
N PHE A 361 8.86 -17.81 -10.32
CA PHE A 361 8.74 -18.25 -8.94
C PHE A 361 9.21 -17.20 -7.91
N PRO A 362 10.32 -16.45 -8.12
CA PRO A 362 10.66 -15.34 -7.22
C PRO A 362 9.56 -14.27 -7.13
N GLY A 363 8.84 -14.03 -8.23
CA GLY A 363 7.67 -13.15 -8.24
C GLY A 363 6.54 -13.70 -7.37
N VAL A 364 6.31 -15.02 -7.37
CA VAL A 364 5.34 -15.68 -6.47
C VAL A 364 5.73 -15.52 -5.01
N LEU A 365 7.01 -15.71 -4.65
CA LEU A 365 7.49 -15.56 -3.27
C LEU A 365 7.32 -14.12 -2.75
N HIS A 366 7.64 -13.12 -3.58
CA HIS A 366 7.40 -11.73 -3.22
C HIS A 366 5.91 -11.41 -3.07
N LEU A 367 5.06 -11.90 -3.97
CA LEU A 367 3.60 -11.73 -3.87
C LEU A 367 3.01 -12.43 -2.64
N ALA A 368 3.56 -13.59 -2.24
CA ALA A 368 3.14 -14.28 -1.01
C ALA A 368 3.48 -13.43 0.23
N THR A 369 4.69 -12.90 0.29
CA THR A 369 5.13 -12.00 1.37
C THR A 369 4.27 -10.73 1.43
N LEU A 370 4.03 -10.09 0.28
CA LEU A 370 3.18 -8.90 0.19
C LEU A 370 1.73 -9.22 0.55
N SER A 371 1.21 -10.39 0.15
CA SER A 371 -0.15 -10.81 0.52
C SER A 371 -0.29 -10.97 2.04
N MET A 372 0.72 -11.54 2.71
CA MET A 372 0.76 -11.60 4.18
C MET A 372 0.79 -10.21 4.81
N PHE A 373 1.66 -9.33 4.30
CA PHE A 373 1.78 -7.96 4.77
C PHE A 373 0.46 -7.18 4.63
N ASP A 374 -0.10 -7.15 3.41
CA ASP A 374 -1.36 -6.48 3.09
C ASP A 374 -2.54 -7.09 3.86
N TYR A 375 -2.54 -8.41 4.13
CA TYR A 375 -3.54 -9.03 4.99
C TYR A 375 -3.43 -8.52 6.42
N PHE A 376 -2.22 -8.45 6.97
CA PHE A 376 -1.99 -7.96 8.32
C PHE A 376 -2.43 -6.49 8.49
N VAL A 377 -2.04 -5.60 7.57
CA VAL A 377 -2.43 -4.17 7.61
C VAL A 377 -3.82 -3.89 7.05
N GLY A 378 -4.43 -4.83 6.35
CA GLY A 378 -5.80 -4.73 5.86
C GLY A 378 -5.96 -3.93 4.58
N ASN A 379 -5.03 -4.06 3.64
CA ASN A 379 -5.07 -3.31 2.39
C ASN A 379 -6.18 -3.82 1.46
N MET A 380 -7.18 -2.99 1.22
CA MET A 380 -8.36 -3.35 0.41
C MET A 380 -8.12 -3.25 -1.10
N ASP A 381 -7.00 -2.67 -1.56
CA ASP A 381 -6.82 -2.25 -2.96
C ASP A 381 -5.63 -2.90 -3.68
N ARG A 382 -5.26 -4.14 -3.32
CA ARG A 382 -4.18 -4.91 -3.98
C ARG A 382 -4.72 -6.01 -4.89
N SER A 383 -4.19 -6.10 -6.11
CA SER A 383 -4.27 -7.28 -7.00
C SER A 383 -3.06 -7.28 -7.95
N PRO A 384 -2.65 -8.39 -8.60
CA PRO A 384 -1.42 -8.42 -9.39
C PRO A 384 -1.32 -7.36 -10.49
N ASN A 385 -2.46 -6.94 -11.05
CA ASN A 385 -2.56 -5.85 -12.02
C ASN A 385 -2.80 -4.45 -11.44
N LYS A 386 -2.80 -4.33 -10.11
CA LYS A 386 -3.14 -3.09 -9.42
C LYS A 386 -2.24 -2.88 -8.22
N ASN A 387 -1.54 -1.76 -8.24
CA ASN A 387 -0.71 -1.31 -7.13
C ASN A 387 0.40 -2.31 -6.77
N ASN A 388 0.83 -3.20 -7.67
CA ASN A 388 2.00 -4.05 -7.44
C ASN A 388 3.19 -3.44 -8.16
N PHE A 389 4.21 -3.08 -7.40
CA PHE A 389 5.35 -2.32 -7.91
C PHE A 389 6.66 -3.03 -7.64
N VAL A 390 7.55 -2.89 -8.60
CA VAL A 390 8.92 -3.35 -8.50
C VAL A 390 9.85 -2.18 -8.78
N VAL A 391 11.01 -2.22 -8.15
CA VAL A 391 12.14 -1.38 -8.52
C VAL A 391 13.07 -2.20 -9.40
N GLY A 392 13.53 -1.59 -10.48
CA GLY A 392 14.35 -2.28 -11.46
C GLY A 392 13.60 -3.29 -12.33
N GLY A 393 14.25 -3.74 -13.40
CA GLY A 393 13.77 -4.83 -14.26
C GLY A 393 12.47 -4.56 -15.03
N THR A 394 12.01 -3.31 -15.10
CA THR A 394 10.85 -2.88 -15.87
C THR A 394 11.27 -2.01 -17.07
N HIS A 395 10.42 -1.97 -18.10
CA HIS A 395 10.56 -1.07 -19.25
C HIS A 395 10.05 0.33 -18.88
N VAL A 396 10.71 0.98 -17.93
CA VAL A 396 10.53 2.42 -17.72
C VAL A 396 11.39 3.10 -18.76
N GLY A 397 10.76 3.70 -19.77
CA GLY A 397 11.49 4.52 -20.75
C GLY A 397 12.24 5.64 -20.02
N PRO A 398 13.37 6.11 -20.55
CA PRO A 398 14.01 7.30 -20.01
C PRO A 398 12.99 8.43 -20.18
N LYS A 399 12.27 8.81 -19.11
CA LYS A 399 11.67 10.13 -19.11
C LYS A 399 12.84 11.10 -19.25
N GLU A 400 12.66 12.17 -20.01
CA GLU A 400 13.62 13.28 -20.22
C GLU A 400 13.91 14.06 -18.91
N ASN A 401 13.93 13.37 -17.77
CA ASN A 401 14.15 13.92 -16.45
C ASN A 401 15.58 13.59 -16.03
N ASP A 402 16.34 14.64 -15.75
CA ASP A 402 17.71 14.58 -15.26
C ASP A 402 17.85 13.87 -13.90
N MET A 403 16.75 13.70 -13.17
CA MET A 403 16.69 12.97 -11.90
C MET A 403 16.46 11.46 -12.05
N PHE A 404 16.20 10.95 -13.27
CA PHE A 404 16.00 9.51 -13.46
C PHE A 404 17.28 8.72 -13.14
N MET A 405 17.17 7.78 -12.21
CA MET A 405 18.22 6.81 -11.87
C MET A 405 17.71 5.40 -12.07
N LEU A 406 18.59 4.49 -12.50
CA LEU A 406 18.30 3.07 -12.47
C LEU A 406 18.42 2.56 -11.03
N HIS A 407 17.50 1.70 -10.61
CA HIS A 407 17.71 0.96 -9.37
C HIS A 407 18.85 -0.04 -9.59
N PRO A 408 19.85 -0.10 -8.69
CA PRO A 408 21.00 -1.00 -8.85
C PRO A 408 20.62 -2.47 -8.61
N ASN A 409 21.54 -3.37 -8.94
CA ASN A 409 21.43 -4.82 -8.70
C ASN A 409 20.21 -5.47 -9.38
N HIS A 410 19.70 -6.57 -8.83
CA HIS A 410 18.55 -7.30 -9.34
C HIS A 410 17.23 -6.55 -9.02
N PRO A 411 16.17 -6.73 -9.82
CA PRO A 411 14.86 -6.16 -9.51
C PRO A 411 14.31 -6.72 -8.20
N THR A 412 13.51 -5.93 -7.48
CA THR A 412 12.84 -6.39 -6.26
C THR A 412 11.53 -5.65 -6.01
N PHE A 413 10.69 -6.12 -5.09
CA PHE A 413 9.41 -5.50 -4.77
C PHE A 413 9.58 -4.30 -3.82
N VAL A 414 8.85 -3.23 -4.13
CA VAL A 414 8.63 -2.09 -3.25
C VAL A 414 7.14 -2.01 -2.91
N TYR A 415 6.81 -1.73 -1.66
CA TYR A 415 5.42 -1.72 -1.20
C TYR A 415 4.93 -0.28 -1.21
N LEU A 416 4.03 0.04 -2.14
CA LEU A 416 3.43 1.37 -2.33
C LEU A 416 1.90 1.29 -2.29
N ASP A 417 1.22 2.44 -2.27
CA ASP A 417 -0.24 2.57 -2.33
C ASP A 417 -0.98 1.79 -1.24
N HIS A 418 -0.81 2.25 0.00
CA HIS A 418 -1.44 1.72 1.20
C HIS A 418 -2.51 2.61 1.79
N GLY A 419 -2.98 3.63 1.08
CA GLY A 419 -4.08 4.48 1.53
C GLY A 419 -5.41 3.76 1.81
N MET A 420 -5.52 2.49 1.42
CA MET A 420 -6.69 1.63 1.70
C MET A 420 -6.43 0.59 2.81
N THR A 421 -5.60 0.92 3.80
CA THR A 421 -5.25 0.05 4.95
C THR A 421 -5.97 0.44 6.25
N PHE A 422 -5.87 -0.40 7.28
CA PHE A 422 -6.45 -0.22 8.62
C PHE A 422 -7.98 -0.12 8.68
N TYR A 423 -8.68 -0.52 7.61
CA TYR A 423 -10.12 -0.76 7.65
C TYR A 423 -10.44 -1.97 8.53
N TYR A 424 -11.61 -1.92 9.18
CA TYR A 424 -12.10 -2.93 10.13
C TYR A 424 -12.72 -4.16 9.43
N ARG A 425 -12.04 -4.66 8.40
CA ARG A 425 -12.47 -5.83 7.63
C ARG A 425 -11.28 -6.57 7.02
N ARG A 426 -11.53 -7.80 6.56
CA ARG A 426 -10.54 -8.57 5.78
C ARG A 426 -10.43 -8.02 4.36
N PRO A 427 -9.24 -8.00 3.76
CA PRO A 427 -9.05 -7.49 2.40
C PRO A 427 -9.69 -8.42 1.36
N ARG A 428 -10.72 -7.92 0.67
CA ARG A 428 -11.64 -8.72 -0.19
C ARG A 428 -10.92 -9.57 -1.26
N ARG A 429 -9.86 -9.05 -1.90
CA ARG A 429 -9.16 -9.73 -3.00
C ARG A 429 -7.81 -10.35 -2.60
N ASN A 430 -7.56 -10.50 -1.31
CA ASN A 430 -6.33 -11.12 -0.80
C ASN A 430 -6.50 -12.65 -0.71
N PRO A 431 -5.52 -13.45 -1.16
CA PRO A 431 -5.61 -14.92 -1.16
C PRO A 431 -5.76 -15.53 0.25
N LEU A 432 -5.26 -14.85 1.29
CA LEU A 432 -5.45 -15.26 2.68
C LEU A 432 -6.90 -15.11 3.15
N THR A 433 -7.65 -14.15 2.61
CA THR A 433 -9.08 -13.97 2.94
C THR A 433 -9.89 -15.18 2.49
N ASN A 434 -9.73 -15.58 1.23
CA ASN A 434 -10.42 -16.75 0.67
C ASN A 434 -10.01 -18.03 1.39
N SER A 435 -8.71 -18.18 1.69
CA SER A 435 -8.19 -19.35 2.39
C SER A 435 -8.71 -19.46 3.82
N TYR A 436 -8.77 -18.35 4.55
CA TYR A 436 -9.31 -18.31 5.91
C TYR A 436 -10.81 -18.66 5.95
N GLU A 437 -11.62 -18.07 5.06
CA GLU A 437 -13.05 -18.39 4.97
C GLU A 437 -13.30 -19.84 4.59
N ALA A 438 -12.50 -20.40 3.68
CA ALA A 438 -12.55 -21.84 3.36
C ALA A 438 -12.21 -22.69 4.59
N PHE A 439 -11.16 -22.30 5.33
CA PHE A 439 -10.72 -23.01 6.52
C PHE A 439 -11.78 -23.02 7.62
N LYS A 440 -12.45 -21.90 7.89
CA LYS A 440 -13.56 -21.81 8.86
C LYS A 440 -14.71 -22.76 8.53
N ARG A 441 -14.89 -23.08 7.26
CA ARG A 441 -15.94 -24.00 6.76
C ARG A 441 -15.46 -25.44 6.63
N ASN A 442 -14.30 -25.77 7.20
CA ASN A 442 -13.62 -27.07 7.02
C ASN A 442 -13.41 -27.46 5.54
N LYS A 443 -13.34 -26.48 4.64
CA LYS A 443 -13.01 -26.68 3.23
C LYS A 443 -11.49 -26.56 3.02
N PRO A 444 -10.95 -27.18 1.96
CA PRO A 444 -9.59 -26.90 1.53
C PRO A 444 -9.50 -25.41 1.15
N GLY A 445 -8.59 -24.70 1.82
CA GLY A 445 -8.19 -23.33 1.48
C GLY A 445 -6.85 -23.33 0.76
N THR A 446 -6.58 -22.24 0.03
CA THR A 446 -5.71 -22.20 -1.13
C THR A 446 -4.45 -21.34 -0.94
N PHE A 447 -3.96 -21.21 0.29
CA PHE A 447 -2.73 -20.47 0.60
C PHE A 447 -1.89 -21.25 1.60
N CYS A 448 -0.76 -21.77 1.15
CA CYS A 448 0.20 -22.53 1.95
C CYS A 448 1.66 -22.21 1.61
N LEU A 449 1.94 -20.94 1.29
CA LEU A 449 3.28 -20.47 0.98
C LEU A 449 3.57 -19.22 1.82
N PHE A 450 4.35 -19.35 2.88
CA PHE A 450 4.55 -18.31 3.88
C PHE A 450 6.02 -17.93 4.05
N HIS A 451 6.26 -16.62 4.17
CA HIS A 451 7.58 -16.08 4.50
C HIS A 451 7.84 -16.29 6.00
N GLY A 452 8.77 -17.20 6.32
CA GLY A 452 9.10 -17.62 7.68
C GLY A 452 9.51 -16.45 8.59
N PRO A 453 10.42 -15.55 8.19
CA PRO A 453 10.80 -14.41 9.02
C PRO A 453 9.64 -13.47 9.34
N LEU A 454 8.73 -13.24 8.38
CA LEU A 454 7.54 -12.40 8.61
C LEU A 454 6.54 -13.09 9.55
N LEU A 455 6.32 -14.40 9.41
CA LEU A 455 5.48 -15.17 10.34
C LEU A 455 5.99 -15.08 11.78
N ARG A 456 7.30 -15.25 11.97
CA ARG A 456 7.95 -15.12 13.28
C ARG A 456 7.70 -13.75 13.89
N GLN A 457 7.86 -12.71 13.08
CA GLN A 457 7.65 -11.34 13.53
C GLN A 457 6.18 -11.07 13.88
N ILE A 458 5.24 -11.54 13.06
CA ILE A 458 3.81 -11.47 13.33
C ILE A 458 3.50 -12.15 14.68
N ARG A 459 4.05 -13.35 14.93
CA ARG A 459 3.87 -14.07 16.20
C ARG A 459 4.25 -13.22 17.41
N GLY A 460 5.42 -12.60 17.39
CA GLY A 460 5.86 -11.72 18.48
C GLY A 460 4.98 -10.48 18.66
N LEU A 461 4.47 -9.93 17.55
CA LEU A 461 3.65 -8.72 17.56
C LEU A 461 2.21 -8.95 18.03
N VAL A 462 1.63 -10.14 17.84
CA VAL A 462 0.25 -10.43 18.26
C VAL A 462 0.12 -10.91 19.71
N GLN A 463 1.24 -11.08 20.42
CA GLN A 463 1.25 -11.39 21.85
C GLN A 463 0.69 -10.21 22.65
N PHE A 464 0.03 -10.51 23.77
CA PHE A 464 -0.40 -9.49 24.72
C PHE A 464 0.76 -8.99 25.56
N THR A 465 0.76 -7.70 25.89
CA THR A 465 1.81 -7.08 26.72
C THR A 465 1.72 -7.48 28.19
N GLY A 466 0.58 -8.03 28.64
CA GLY A 466 0.31 -8.32 30.05
C GLY A 466 0.06 -7.07 30.91
N GLY A 467 -0.04 -5.88 30.30
CA GLY A 467 -0.34 -4.63 30.99
C GLY A 467 -1.83 -4.45 31.32
N PRO A 468 -2.19 -3.37 32.03
CA PRO A 468 -3.56 -3.13 32.51
C PRO A 468 -4.62 -3.05 31.40
N MET A 469 -4.22 -2.57 30.21
CA MET A 469 -5.09 -2.44 29.03
C MET A 469 -5.21 -3.74 28.22
N ASN A 470 -4.42 -4.77 28.55
CA ASN A 470 -4.34 -6.05 27.83
C ASN A 470 -4.28 -5.90 26.29
N GLU A 471 -3.50 -4.93 25.81
CA GLU A 471 -3.27 -4.70 24.38
C GLU A 471 -2.17 -5.62 23.82
N THR A 472 -2.10 -5.74 22.49
CA THR A 472 -1.03 -6.51 21.84
C THR A 472 0.27 -5.71 21.74
N VAL A 473 1.40 -6.39 21.61
CA VAL A 473 2.71 -5.77 21.36
C VAL A 473 2.66 -4.87 20.12
N PHE A 474 1.94 -5.29 19.06
CA PHE A 474 1.71 -4.47 17.87
C PHE A 474 0.99 -3.16 18.20
N ALA A 475 -0.15 -3.25 18.88
CA ALA A 475 -0.96 -2.08 19.23
C ALA A 475 -0.17 -1.11 20.11
N TRP A 476 0.49 -1.63 21.14
CA TRP A 476 1.34 -0.84 22.05
C TRP A 476 2.48 -0.14 21.32
N LYS A 477 3.19 -0.83 20.42
CA LYS A 477 4.29 -0.22 19.64
C LYS A 477 3.77 0.81 18.64
N MET A 478 2.64 0.55 17.99
CA MET A 478 2.03 1.47 17.03
C MET A 478 1.54 2.74 17.74
N GLN A 479 0.87 2.63 18.88
CA GLN A 479 0.42 3.79 19.67
C GLN A 479 1.57 4.75 20.00
N ARG A 480 2.77 4.22 20.28
CA ARG A 480 3.96 5.03 20.61
C ARG A 480 4.70 5.59 19.39
N ARG A 481 4.45 5.05 18.20
CA ARG A 481 5.14 5.42 16.96
C ARG A 481 4.32 6.34 16.08
N LEU A 482 3.00 6.20 16.11
CA LEU A 482 2.12 6.96 15.24
C LEU A 482 1.97 8.40 15.72
N PRO A 483 1.93 9.38 14.80
CA PRO A 483 1.45 10.72 15.11
C PRO A 483 0.06 10.67 15.76
N SER A 484 -0.21 11.57 16.70
CA SER A 484 -1.44 11.53 17.51
C SER A 484 -2.72 11.51 16.67
N TYR A 485 -2.79 12.29 15.60
CA TYR A 485 -3.94 12.32 14.70
C TYR A 485 -4.12 11.01 13.92
N VAL A 486 -3.03 10.43 13.44
CA VAL A 486 -3.01 9.14 12.74
C VAL A 486 -3.52 8.05 13.68
N TYR A 487 -3.02 8.03 14.92
CA TYR A 487 -3.49 7.10 15.95
C TYR A 487 -4.96 7.31 16.32
N SER A 488 -5.42 8.55 16.51
CA SER A 488 -6.83 8.82 16.85
C SER A 488 -7.79 8.44 15.74
N THR A 489 -7.35 8.48 14.47
CA THR A 489 -8.16 8.09 13.33
C THR A 489 -8.29 6.57 13.20
N ILE A 490 -7.18 5.82 13.39
CA ILE A 490 -7.19 4.35 13.31
C ILE A 490 -7.83 3.74 14.57
N GLY A 491 -7.51 4.32 15.73
CA GLY A 491 -7.95 3.90 17.04
C GLY A 491 -7.37 2.55 17.52
N PRO A 492 -7.58 2.21 18.80
CA PRO A 492 -7.17 0.92 19.35
C PRO A 492 -7.85 -0.26 18.64
N GLU A 493 -9.09 -0.08 18.18
CA GLU A 493 -9.83 -1.13 17.46
C GLU A 493 -9.18 -1.47 16.12
N GLY A 494 -8.68 -0.49 15.36
CA GLY A 494 -7.98 -0.74 14.10
C GLY A 494 -6.71 -1.55 14.28
N LEU A 495 -5.94 -1.24 15.32
CA LEU A 495 -4.73 -2.00 15.67
C LEU A 495 -5.05 -3.41 16.19
N LEU A 496 -6.18 -3.56 16.89
CA LEU A 496 -6.68 -4.86 17.30
C LEU A 496 -7.06 -5.73 16.08
N TRP A 497 -7.70 -5.15 15.05
CA TRP A 497 -8.01 -5.85 13.80
C TRP A 497 -6.76 -6.36 13.08
N SER A 498 -5.68 -5.57 13.03
CA SER A 498 -4.38 -6.05 12.53
C SER A 498 -3.86 -7.24 13.32
N SER A 499 -3.97 -7.18 14.65
CA SER A 499 -3.53 -8.27 15.52
C SER A 499 -4.36 -9.54 15.34
N ARG A 500 -5.67 -9.40 15.15
CA ARG A 500 -6.58 -10.52 14.80
C ARG A 500 -6.17 -11.18 13.49
N ARG A 501 -5.97 -10.39 12.43
CA ARG A 501 -5.49 -10.89 11.14
C ARG A 501 -4.14 -11.58 11.24
N GLY A 502 -3.23 -11.09 12.10
CA GLY A 502 -1.99 -11.79 12.42
C GLY A 502 -2.20 -13.18 13.05
N LYS A 503 -3.13 -13.32 14.00
CA LYS A 503 -3.51 -14.63 14.55
C LYS A 503 -4.11 -15.56 13.50
N GLU A 504 -4.92 -15.03 12.58
CA GLU A 504 -5.50 -15.78 11.46
C GLU A 504 -4.41 -16.31 10.52
N ILE A 505 -3.40 -15.49 10.19
CA ILE A 505 -2.22 -15.92 9.40
C ILE A 505 -1.50 -17.10 10.08
N LEU A 506 -1.24 -17.00 11.39
CA LEU A 506 -0.55 -18.05 12.14
C LEU A 506 -1.33 -19.37 12.17
N ALA A 507 -2.65 -19.30 12.39
CA ALA A 507 -3.52 -20.48 12.38
C ALA A 507 -3.57 -21.15 11.00
N MET A 508 -3.55 -20.36 9.92
CA MET A 508 -3.49 -20.89 8.56
C MET A 508 -2.17 -21.61 8.29
N ALA A 509 -1.05 -21.02 8.71
CA ALA A 509 0.27 -21.60 8.53
C ALA A 509 0.44 -22.93 9.29
N ASP A 510 -0.02 -23.00 10.55
CA ASP A 510 -0.04 -24.23 11.36
C ASP A 510 -0.75 -25.38 10.62
N ARG A 511 -1.95 -25.11 10.08
CA ARG A 511 -2.72 -26.11 9.34
C ARG A 511 -2.01 -26.57 8.06
N CYS A 512 -1.32 -25.68 7.36
CA CYS A 512 -0.53 -26.05 6.19
C CYS A 512 0.66 -26.93 6.58
N LEU A 513 1.32 -26.63 7.70
CA LEU A 513 2.47 -27.38 8.21
C LEU A 513 2.10 -28.77 8.72
N GLU A 514 0.86 -29.04 9.12
CA GLU A 514 0.41 -30.40 9.44
C GLU A 514 0.43 -31.35 8.24
N ASN A 515 0.35 -30.83 7.01
CA ASN A 515 0.38 -31.64 5.82
C ASN A 515 1.82 -32.07 5.47
N LYS A 516 2.20 -33.26 5.93
CA LYS A 516 3.55 -33.84 5.74
C LYS A 516 4.07 -33.81 4.30
N ARG A 517 3.19 -33.86 3.29
CA ARG A 517 3.56 -33.86 1.86
C ARG A 517 4.11 -32.50 1.40
N ILE A 518 3.47 -31.41 1.82
CA ILE A 518 3.85 -30.05 1.37
C ILE A 518 4.68 -29.30 2.40
N ARG A 519 4.69 -29.77 3.64
CA ARG A 519 5.36 -29.16 4.79
C ARG A 519 6.80 -28.68 4.50
N PRO A 520 7.65 -29.40 3.76
CA PRO A 520 8.99 -28.91 3.43
C PRO A 520 8.99 -27.59 2.63
N TYR A 521 7.90 -27.27 1.92
CA TYR A 521 7.81 -26.14 1.00
C TYR A 521 6.89 -25.01 1.50
N VAL A 522 6.27 -25.19 2.67
CA VAL A 522 5.31 -24.21 3.21
C VAL A 522 6.02 -22.94 3.65
N LEU A 523 7.23 -23.06 4.20
CA LEU A 523 8.02 -21.92 4.67
C LEU A 523 9.15 -21.62 3.69
N PHE A 524 9.35 -20.33 3.43
CA PHE A 524 10.50 -19.82 2.69
C PHE A 524 11.19 -18.67 3.43
N PRO A 525 12.52 -18.53 3.27
CA PRO A 525 13.38 -17.54 3.94
C PRO A 525 13.22 -16.11 3.44
#